data_AF-A0A930DXW8-F1
#
_entry.id   AF-A0A930DXW8-F1
#
_cell.length_a   1.000
_cell.length_b   1.000
_cell.length_c   1.000
_cell.angle_alpha   90.00
_cell.angle_beta   90.00
_cell.angle_gamma   90.00
#
_symmetry.space_group_name_H-M   'P 1'
#
loop_
_entity.id
_entity.type
_entity.pdbx_description
1 polymer ?
#
loop_
_entity_poly.entity_id
_entity_poly.type
_entity_poly.pdbx_seq_one_letter_code
_entity_poly.pdbx_strand_id
1 'polypeptide(L)'
;NKGQTIEAIKLFVEAFLNSLPTGKMNSFANQTVPSSVVISLRKDRPVSFVSAFETAIKTKLSQEGFVNESIEAMFKEHKNVQRFVEKPEISFYLNLSEGHSLEGAKEELSLSDLLHDLGEELDNRL
;
A
#
# COMPACT_ATOMS: atom_id res chain seq x y z
N ASN A 1 -7.43 23.82 10.22
CA ASN A 1 -6.02 24.01 10.60
C ASN A 1 -5.20 22.99 9.82
N LYS A 2 -4.56 23.42 8.74
CA LYS A 2 -3.97 22.54 7.71
C LYS A 2 -2.93 21.56 8.27
N GLY A 3 -1.99 22.04 9.08
CA GLY A 3 -0.95 21.20 9.68
C GLY A 3 -1.50 20.10 10.59
N GLN A 4 -2.58 20.36 11.33
CA GLN A 4 -3.23 19.34 12.16
C GLN A 4 -3.86 18.22 11.33
N THR A 5 -4.43 18.55 10.17
CA THR A 5 -5.01 17.57 9.25
C THR A 5 -3.93 16.68 8.64
N ILE A 6 -2.81 17.26 8.20
CA ILE A 6 -1.68 16.50 7.63
C ILE A 6 -1.13 15.52 8.66
N GLU A 7 -0.90 15.99 9.89
CA GLU A 7 -0.36 15.14 10.96
C GLU A 7 -1.35 14.04 11.36
N ALA A 8 -2.65 14.33 11.40
CA ALA A 8 -3.67 13.33 11.65
C ALA A 8 -3.70 12.22 10.57
N ILE A 9 -3.51 12.59 9.29
CA ILE A 9 -3.45 11.62 8.19
C ILE A 9 -2.18 10.75 8.31
N LYS A 10 -1.03 11.35 8.58
CA LYS A 10 0.23 10.60 8.78
C LYS A 10 0.11 9.61 9.93
N LEU A 11 -0.39 10.04 11.07
CA LEU A 11 -0.63 9.18 12.24
C LEU A 11 -1.63 8.07 11.94
N PHE A 12 -2.69 8.36 11.17
CA PHE A 12 -3.64 7.34 10.75
C PHE A 12 -2.98 6.27 9.89
N VAL A 13 -2.19 6.66 8.88
CA VAL A 13 -1.46 5.72 8.01
C VAL A 13 -0.48 4.89 8.83
N GLU A 14 0.33 5.52 9.68
CA GLU A 14 1.28 4.83 10.55
C GLU A 14 0.59 3.83 11.48
N ALA A 15 -0.48 4.26 12.15
CA ALA A 15 -1.25 3.40 13.04
C ALA A 15 -1.91 2.25 12.28
N PHE A 16 -2.46 2.50 11.09
CA PHE A 16 -3.10 1.47 10.27
C PHE A 16 -2.09 0.37 9.87
N LEU A 17 -0.91 0.76 9.37
CA LEU A 17 0.12 -0.17 8.93
C LEU A 17 0.75 -0.96 10.07
N ASN A 18 0.81 -0.38 11.28
CA ASN A 18 1.31 -1.04 12.48
C ASN A 18 0.21 -1.75 13.29
N SER A 19 -1.07 -1.57 12.94
CA SER A 19 -2.17 -2.16 13.70
C SER A 19 -2.24 -3.66 13.49
N LEU A 20 -2.14 -4.41 14.59
CA LEU A 20 -2.39 -5.85 14.61
C LEU A 20 -3.64 -6.13 15.44
N PRO A 21 -4.58 -6.98 14.95
CA PRO A 21 -5.72 -7.38 15.76
C PRO A 21 -5.22 -8.17 16.99
N THR A 22 -5.69 -7.77 18.17
CA THR A 22 -5.25 -8.32 19.47
C THR A 22 -5.83 -9.71 19.79
N GLY A 23 -6.59 -10.30 18.88
CA GLY A 23 -7.23 -11.61 19.04
C GLY A 23 -6.20 -12.75 19.05
N LYS A 24 -6.14 -13.53 20.14
CA LYS A 24 -5.24 -14.69 20.32
C LYS A 24 -3.74 -14.39 20.09
N MET A 25 -3.31 -13.15 20.30
CA MET A 25 -1.92 -12.69 20.11
C MET A 25 -0.89 -13.56 20.86
N ASN A 26 -1.22 -13.97 22.10
CA ASN A 26 -0.31 -14.78 22.94
C ASN A 26 -0.16 -16.25 22.48
N SER A 27 -1.12 -16.80 21.73
CA SER A 27 -1.10 -18.22 21.35
C SER A 27 -0.44 -18.49 20.00
N PHE A 28 -0.27 -17.46 19.16
CA PHE A 28 0.23 -17.62 17.78
C PHE A 28 1.38 -16.68 17.39
N ALA A 29 1.77 -15.73 18.26
CA ALA A 29 2.88 -14.80 18.00
C ALA A 29 2.77 -14.08 16.64
N ASN A 30 1.62 -13.49 16.35
CA ASN A 30 1.28 -12.84 15.07
C ASN A 30 1.85 -11.42 14.92
N GLN A 31 3.09 -11.19 15.34
CA GLN A 31 3.79 -9.91 15.08
C GLN A 31 4.32 -9.89 13.65
N THR A 32 3.51 -9.40 12.72
CA THR A 32 3.90 -9.26 11.30
C THR A 32 3.85 -7.81 10.87
N VAL A 33 4.73 -7.42 9.95
CA VAL A 33 4.64 -6.17 9.20
C VAL A 33 4.11 -6.46 7.78
N PRO A 34 3.43 -5.51 7.13
CA PRO A 34 3.02 -5.67 5.74
C PRO A 34 4.22 -5.90 4.81
N SER A 35 4.11 -6.85 3.88
CA SER A 35 5.16 -7.10 2.87
C SER A 35 5.22 -6.06 1.77
N SER A 36 4.09 -5.41 1.48
CA SER A 36 3.95 -4.35 0.49
C SER A 36 2.82 -3.41 0.91
N VAL A 37 3.01 -2.12 0.66
CA VAL A 37 2.02 -1.06 0.90
C VAL A 37 1.95 -0.19 -0.34
N VAL A 38 0.74 0.18 -0.75
CA VAL A 38 0.50 1.18 -1.79
C VAL A 38 -0.44 2.25 -1.25
N ILE A 39 -0.06 3.51 -1.38
CA ILE A 39 -0.87 4.67 -0.99
C ILE A 39 -1.07 5.53 -2.23
N SER A 40 -2.33 5.84 -2.54
CA SER A 40 -2.69 6.65 -3.70
C SER A 40 -3.52 7.84 -3.26
N LEU A 41 -3.07 9.06 -3.58
CA LEU A 41 -3.88 10.27 -3.45
C LEU A 41 -4.72 10.46 -4.71
N ARG A 42 -6.03 10.58 -4.54
CA ARG A 42 -7.01 10.60 -5.64
C ARG A 42 -8.07 11.67 -5.39
N LYS A 43 -8.52 12.33 -6.46
CA LYS A 43 -9.59 13.34 -6.41
C LYS A 43 -10.96 12.84 -6.84
N ASP A 44 -10.99 11.72 -7.56
CA ASP A 44 -12.22 11.16 -8.10
C ASP A 44 -12.97 10.32 -7.06
N ARG A 45 -12.50 9.10 -6.80
CA ARG A 45 -13.12 8.17 -5.87
C ARG A 45 -12.09 7.21 -5.27
N PRO A 46 -12.36 6.68 -4.05
CA PRO A 46 -11.62 5.53 -3.52
C PRO A 46 -11.78 4.32 -4.43
N VAL A 47 -10.71 3.54 -4.61
CA VAL A 47 -10.69 2.33 -5.44
C VAL A 47 -10.04 1.20 -4.66
N SER A 48 -10.67 0.03 -4.69
CA SER A 48 -10.12 -1.20 -4.11
C SER A 48 -9.47 -2.05 -5.19
N PHE A 49 -8.35 -2.69 -4.86
CA PHE A 49 -7.68 -3.67 -5.73
C PHE A 49 -8.05 -5.11 -5.38
N VAL A 50 -9.13 -5.34 -4.61
CA VAL A 50 -9.53 -6.69 -4.17
C VAL A 50 -9.79 -7.65 -5.33
N SER A 51 -10.23 -7.14 -6.49
CA SER A 51 -10.40 -7.90 -7.73
C SER A 51 -9.12 -8.57 -8.22
N ALA A 52 -7.94 -8.04 -7.87
CA ALA A 52 -6.64 -8.66 -8.15
C ALA A 52 -6.54 -10.09 -7.62
N PHE A 53 -7.29 -10.39 -6.55
CA PHE A 53 -7.25 -11.64 -5.81
C PHE A 53 -8.54 -12.47 -5.97
N GLU A 54 -9.43 -12.08 -6.89
CA GLU A 54 -10.64 -12.87 -7.20
C GLU A 54 -10.27 -14.28 -7.68
N THR A 55 -9.26 -14.37 -8.56
CA THR A 55 -8.63 -15.64 -8.89
C THR A 55 -7.52 -15.89 -7.87
N ALA A 56 -7.59 -17.05 -7.20
CA ALA A 56 -6.59 -17.44 -6.21
C ALA A 56 -5.16 -17.37 -6.77
N ILE A 57 -4.27 -16.71 -6.04
CA ILE A 57 -2.86 -16.60 -6.38
C ILE A 57 -2.22 -17.99 -6.32
N LYS A 58 -1.53 -18.35 -7.40
CA LYS A 58 -0.80 -19.61 -7.53
C LYS A 58 0.68 -19.31 -7.60
N THR A 59 1.47 -20.07 -6.86
CA THR A 59 2.93 -20.00 -6.93
C THR A 59 3.41 -20.78 -8.15
N LYS A 60 4.52 -20.34 -8.74
CA LYS A 60 5.10 -21.00 -9.93
C LYS A 60 5.67 -22.38 -9.56
N LEU A 61 6.22 -22.50 -8.36
CA LEU A 61 6.72 -23.75 -7.78
C LEU A 61 5.98 -24.09 -6.47
N SER A 62 5.84 -25.38 -6.19
CA SER A 62 5.15 -25.88 -4.99
C SER A 62 5.81 -25.52 -3.66
N GLN A 63 7.00 -24.90 -3.68
CA GLN A 63 7.77 -24.49 -2.49
C GLN A 63 7.99 -22.98 -2.37
N GLU A 64 7.45 -22.17 -3.28
CA GLU A 64 7.53 -20.71 -3.19
C GLU A 64 6.42 -20.14 -2.30
N GLY A 65 6.65 -18.98 -1.71
CA GLY A 65 5.64 -18.24 -0.94
C GLY A 65 4.78 -17.35 -1.85
N PHE A 66 3.60 -16.94 -1.37
CA PHE A 66 2.63 -16.17 -2.19
C PHE A 66 2.92 -14.68 -2.32
N VAL A 67 3.91 -14.15 -1.60
CA VAL A 67 4.12 -12.69 -1.44
C VAL A 67 4.41 -12.03 -2.79
N ASN A 68 5.35 -12.58 -3.57
CA ASN A 68 5.78 -11.96 -4.83
C ASN A 68 4.65 -11.93 -5.85
N GLU A 69 3.96 -13.05 -6.05
CA GLU A 69 2.83 -13.14 -6.99
C GLU A 69 1.64 -12.29 -6.54
N SER A 70 1.45 -12.10 -5.23
CA SER A 70 0.43 -11.20 -4.70
C SER A 70 0.75 -9.73 -5.00
N ILE A 71 2.02 -9.33 -4.86
CA ILE A 71 2.47 -7.97 -5.21
C ILE A 71 2.31 -7.74 -6.72
N GLU A 72 2.73 -8.68 -7.56
CA GLU A 72 2.55 -8.60 -9.02
C GLU A 72 1.07 -8.45 -9.40
N ALA A 73 0.18 -9.25 -8.79
CA ALA A 73 -1.26 -9.17 -9.04
C ALA A 73 -1.83 -7.80 -8.62
N MET A 74 -1.46 -7.30 -7.44
CA MET A 74 -1.89 -5.99 -6.95
C MET A 74 -1.42 -4.85 -7.86
N PHE A 75 -0.16 -4.88 -8.29
CA PHE A 75 0.42 -3.84 -9.16
C PHE A 75 -0.21 -3.86 -10.56
N LYS A 76 -0.49 -5.05 -11.08
CA LYS A 76 -1.25 -5.20 -12.33
C LYS A 76 -2.65 -4.59 -12.19
N GLU A 77 -3.32 -4.83 -11.07
CA GLU A 77 -4.67 -4.30 -10.85
C GLU A 77 -4.69 -2.78 -10.67
N HIS A 78 -3.69 -2.21 -9.98
CA HIS A 78 -3.50 -0.75 -9.91
C HIS A 78 -3.47 -0.10 -11.30
N LYS A 79 -2.88 -0.77 -12.30
CA LYS A 79 -2.90 -0.32 -13.70
C LYS A 79 -4.23 -0.57 -14.40
N ASN A 80 -4.87 -1.70 -14.15
CA ASN A 80 -6.13 -2.07 -14.82
C ASN A 80 -7.27 -1.13 -14.45
N VAL A 81 -7.42 -0.79 -13.17
CA VAL A 81 -8.52 0.05 -12.70
C VAL A 81 -8.51 1.44 -13.32
N GLN A 82 -7.33 1.97 -13.67
CA GLN A 82 -7.15 3.27 -14.34
C GLN A 82 -7.74 3.31 -15.76
N ARG A 83 -8.22 2.19 -16.31
CA ARG A 83 -8.99 2.19 -17.55
C ARG A 83 -10.42 2.72 -17.36
N PHE A 84 -10.92 2.68 -16.13
CA PHE A 84 -12.27 3.10 -15.78
C PHE A 84 -12.27 4.34 -14.87
N VAL A 85 -11.29 4.45 -13.98
CA VAL A 85 -11.12 5.60 -13.08
C VAL A 85 -9.98 6.49 -13.54
N GLU A 86 -9.90 7.72 -13.00
CA GLU A 86 -8.78 8.61 -13.32
C GLU A 86 -7.45 8.05 -12.79
N LYS A 87 -6.33 8.58 -13.24
CA LYS A 87 -5.04 8.23 -12.62
C LYS A 87 -4.96 8.89 -11.23
N PRO A 88 -4.34 8.24 -10.24
CA PRO A 88 -4.06 8.92 -8.98
C PRO A 88 -3.17 10.14 -9.25
N GLU A 89 -3.32 11.19 -8.45
CA GLU A 89 -2.48 12.38 -8.60
C GLU A 89 -1.03 12.06 -8.22
N ILE A 90 -0.85 11.22 -7.20
CA ILE A 90 0.41 10.59 -6.86
C ILE A 90 0.14 9.24 -6.20
N SER A 91 1.07 8.31 -6.36
CA SER A 91 1.08 7.06 -5.59
C SER A 91 2.46 6.78 -5.06
N PHE A 92 2.51 6.18 -3.88
CA PHE A 92 3.71 5.70 -3.20
C PHE A 92 3.59 4.20 -3.02
N TYR A 93 4.70 3.49 -3.06
CA TYR A 93 4.75 2.11 -2.63
C TYR A 93 6.00 1.82 -1.80
N LEU A 94 5.85 0.96 -0.80
CA LEU A 94 6.94 0.46 0.03
C LEU A 94 6.87 -1.07 0.01
N ASN A 95 7.94 -1.70 -0.46
CA ASN A 95 8.06 -3.16 -0.53
C ASN A 95 9.17 -3.64 0.41
N LEU A 96 8.93 -4.74 1.13
CA LEU A 96 10.00 -5.42 1.89
C LEU A 96 10.83 -6.36 1.00
N SER A 97 10.22 -6.87 -0.08
CA SER A 97 10.90 -7.72 -1.06
C SER A 97 11.30 -6.92 -2.29
N GLU A 98 12.55 -7.08 -2.72
CA GLU A 98 13.06 -6.48 -3.94
C GLU A 98 12.41 -7.07 -5.21
N GLY A 99 12.57 -6.39 -6.35
CA GLY A 99 12.25 -6.92 -7.68
C GLY A 99 10.86 -6.58 -8.20
N HIS A 100 10.04 -5.84 -7.45
CA HIS A 100 8.72 -5.38 -7.88
C HIS A 100 8.70 -3.86 -7.98
N SER A 101 8.35 -3.33 -9.16
CA SER A 101 8.19 -1.90 -9.38
C SER A 101 6.78 -1.58 -9.86
N LEU A 102 6.20 -0.52 -9.30
CA LEU A 102 4.88 -0.02 -9.68
C LEU A 102 5.03 1.19 -10.60
N GLU A 103 4.69 1.00 -11.88
CA GLU A 103 4.73 2.06 -12.88
C GLU A 103 3.85 3.26 -12.47
N GLY A 104 4.43 4.47 -12.46
CA GLY A 104 3.72 5.70 -12.12
C GLY A 104 3.53 5.93 -10.62
N ALA A 105 4.19 5.15 -9.77
CA ALA A 105 4.27 5.37 -8.33
C ALA A 105 5.72 5.58 -7.90
N LYS A 106 5.92 6.36 -6.83
CA LYS A 106 7.22 6.57 -6.20
C LYS A 106 7.52 5.40 -5.26
N GLU A 107 8.70 4.80 -5.39
CA GLU A 107 9.20 3.81 -4.44
C GLU A 107 9.74 4.52 -3.21
N GLU A 108 9.31 4.06 -2.04
CA GLU A 108 9.80 4.53 -0.76
C GLU A 108 10.69 3.47 -0.12
N LEU A 109 11.77 3.91 0.52
CA LEU A 109 12.76 3.02 1.15
C LEU A 109 12.38 2.66 2.60
N SER A 110 11.58 3.50 3.24
CA SER A 110 11.13 3.29 4.61
C SER A 110 9.74 3.89 4.86
N LEU A 111 9.10 3.48 5.96
CA LEU A 111 7.85 4.09 6.40
C LEU A 111 8.03 5.58 6.75
N SER A 112 9.21 5.97 7.25
CA SER A 112 9.49 7.37 7.58
C SER A 112 9.54 8.24 6.32
N ASP A 113 10.21 7.77 5.27
CA ASP A 113 10.30 8.49 3.99
C ASP A 113 8.90 8.61 3.37
N LEU A 114 8.16 7.49 3.34
CA LEU A 114 6.77 7.46 2.87
C LEU A 114 5.86 8.47 3.59
N LEU A 115 5.96 8.58 4.92
CA LEU A 115 5.14 9.50 5.70
C LEU A 115 5.59 10.96 5.54
N HIS A 116 6.89 11.19 5.31
CA HIS A 116 7.43 12.51 5.03
C HIS A 116 6.91 13.02 3.69
N ASP A 117 7.11 12.24 2.61
CA ASP A 117 6.70 12.60 1.26
C ASP A 117 5.17 12.69 1.10
N LEU A 118 4.42 11.81 1.77
CA LEU A 118 2.96 11.94 1.87
C LEU A 118 2.59 13.28 2.52
N GLY A 119 3.31 13.69 3.56
CA GLY A 119 3.10 14.97 4.23
C GLY A 119 3.35 16.16 3.31
N GLU A 120 4.44 16.14 2.53
CA GLU A 120 4.75 17.19 1.55
C GLU A 120 3.69 17.28 0.44
N GLU A 121 3.23 16.14 -0.08
CA GLU A 121 2.18 16.13 -1.10
C GLU A 121 0.82 16.59 -0.58
N LEU A 122 0.49 16.27 0.67
CA LEU A 122 -0.72 16.79 1.30
C LEU A 122 -0.61 18.30 1.54
N ASP A 123 0.57 18.81 1.94
CA ASP A 123 0.79 20.24 2.10
C ASP A 123 0.67 20.98 0.76
N ASN A 124 1.15 20.42 -0.34
CA ASN A 124 1.02 21.05 -1.66
C ASN A 124 -0.44 21.10 -2.18
N ARG A 125 -1.36 20.32 -1.60
CA ARG A 125 -2.72 20.11 -2.14
C ARG A 125 -3.85 20.64 -1.25
N LEU A 126 -3.61 20.77 0.06
CA LEU A 126 -4.56 21.31 1.06
C LEU A 126 -4.42 22.83 1.23
#